data_AF-A0A3G8H3N4-F1
#
_entry.id   AF-A0A3G8H3N4-F1
#
_cell.length_a   1.000
_cell.length_b   1.000
_cell.length_c   1.000
_cell.angle_alpha   90.00
_cell.angle_beta   90.00
_cell.angle_gamma   90.00
#
_symmetry.space_group_name_H-M   'P 1'
#
loop_
_entity.id
_entity.type
_entity.pdbx_description
1 polymer ?
#
loop_
_entity_poly.entity_id
_entity_poly.type
_entity_poly.pdbx_seq_one_letter_code
_entity_poly.pdbx_strand_id
1 'polypeptide(L)'
;MTSDPRKPDSDTPDPDQLSDALAHLSSAVESDSIATGAAKGLVYSVMETLGTLIGDPDLPEHARSGYEGLLETARELRARLEGGGDR
;
A
#
# COMPACT_ATOMS: atom_id res chain seq x y z
N MET A 1 -37.86 11.45 4.40
CA MET A 1 -36.40 11.65 4.37
C MET A 1 -35.83 10.50 3.58
N THR A 2 -35.63 10.71 2.28
CA THR A 2 -35.11 9.70 1.35
C THR A 2 -33.60 9.72 1.50
N SER A 3 -33.01 8.62 1.98
CA SER A 3 -31.56 8.45 2.02
C SER A 3 -31.02 8.50 0.59
N ASP A 4 -30.11 9.43 0.31
CA ASP A 4 -29.46 9.56 -0.99
C ASP A 4 -28.38 8.46 -1.12
N PRO A 5 -28.43 7.56 -2.13
CA PRO A 5 -27.57 6.39 -2.19
C PRO A 5 -26.30 6.61 -3.05
N ARG A 6 -25.82 7.83 -3.23
CA ARG A 6 -24.66 8.10 -4.11
C ARG A 6 -23.68 9.10 -3.52
N LYS A 7 -22.83 8.62 -2.63
CA LYS A 7 -21.44 9.06 -2.60
C LYS A 7 -20.57 7.82 -2.77
N PRO A 8 -19.86 7.65 -3.89
CA PRO A 8 -18.62 6.90 -3.81
C PRO A 8 -17.71 7.78 -2.94
N ASP A 9 -17.40 7.34 -1.72
CA ASP A 9 -16.29 7.90 -0.95
C ASP A 9 -14.99 7.53 -1.68
N SER A 10 -14.71 8.20 -2.80
CA SER A 10 -13.58 7.92 -3.69
C SER A 10 -12.23 8.42 -3.17
N ASP A 11 -12.11 8.72 -1.87
CA ASP A 11 -10.82 9.06 -1.25
C ASP A 11 -10.09 7.82 -0.72
N THR A 12 -10.79 6.68 -0.58
CA THR A 12 -10.15 5.43 -0.19
C THR A 12 -9.47 4.79 -1.41
N PRO A 13 -8.14 4.62 -1.40
CA PRO A 13 -7.42 4.01 -2.51
C PRO A 13 -7.86 2.56 -2.69
N ASP A 14 -8.17 2.17 -3.92
CA ASP A 14 -8.57 0.81 -4.24
C ASP A 14 -7.40 -0.17 -4.02
N PRO A 15 -7.64 -1.38 -3.49
CA PRO A 15 -6.56 -2.36 -3.27
C PRO A 15 -5.79 -2.70 -4.55
N ASP A 16 -6.44 -2.76 -5.72
CA ASP A 16 -5.74 -3.03 -6.98
C ASP A 16 -4.77 -1.88 -7.33
N GLN A 17 -5.17 -0.63 -7.11
CA GLN A 17 -4.30 0.54 -7.34
C GLN A 17 -3.07 0.54 -6.42
N LEU A 18 -3.25 0.17 -5.15
CA LEU A 18 -2.16 0.03 -4.19
C LEU A 18 -1.22 -1.11 -4.58
N SER A 19 -1.77 -2.21 -5.09
CA SER A 19 -1.00 -3.36 -5.60
C SER A 19 -0.10 -2.95 -6.75
N ASP A 20 -0.65 -2.27 -7.76
CA ASP A 20 0.09 -1.75 -8.91
C ASP A 20 1.18 -0.77 -8.48
N ALA A 21 0.89 0.11 -7.52
CA ALA A 21 1.87 1.04 -6.98
C ALA A 21 3.06 0.34 -6.30
N LEU A 22 2.80 -0.70 -5.50
CA LEU A 22 3.84 -1.52 -4.88
C LEU A 22 4.68 -2.28 -5.92
N ALA A 23 4.03 -2.84 -6.94
CA ALA A 23 4.71 -3.53 -8.04
C ALA A 23 5.62 -2.56 -8.82
N HIS A 24 5.13 -1.36 -9.13
CA HIS A 24 5.90 -0.32 -9.81
C HIS A 24 7.10 0.12 -8.97
N LEU A 25 6.92 0.27 -7.65
CA LEU A 25 7.99 0.62 -6.73
C LEU A 25 9.08 -0.46 -6.67
N SER A 26 8.71 -1.74 -6.62
CA SER A 26 9.67 -2.85 -6.71
C SER A 26 10.47 -2.76 -8.01
N SER A 27 9.79 -2.62 -9.15
CA SER A 27 10.45 -2.53 -10.46
C SER A 27 11.38 -1.32 -10.57
N ALA A 28 11.00 -0.17 -9.98
CA ALA A 28 11.83 1.04 -9.99
C ALA A 28 13.11 0.86 -9.17
N VAL A 29 13.03 0.16 -8.05
CA VAL A 29 14.20 -0.20 -7.22
C VAL A 29 15.10 -1.16 -7.97
N GLU A 30 14.54 -2.22 -8.56
CA GLU A 30 15.30 -3.22 -9.31
C GLU A 30 16.03 -2.63 -10.52
N SER A 31 15.49 -1.57 -11.12
CA SER A 31 16.07 -0.87 -12.26
C SER A 31 17.01 0.29 -11.87
N ASP A 32 17.29 0.48 -10.58
CA ASP A 32 18.05 1.63 -10.03
C ASP A 32 17.45 3.01 -10.43
N SER A 33 16.17 3.03 -10.81
CA SER A 33 15.46 4.24 -11.24
C SER A 33 15.00 5.11 -10.06
N ILE A 34 15.11 4.59 -8.84
CA ILE A 34 14.83 5.30 -7.60
C ILE A 34 15.90 4.96 -6.56
N ALA A 35 16.36 5.98 -5.83
CA ALA A 35 17.27 5.75 -4.72
C ALA A 35 16.60 4.89 -3.63
N THR A 36 17.31 3.89 -3.12
CA THR A 36 16.83 2.97 -2.06
C THR A 36 16.24 3.71 -0.85
N GLY A 37 16.82 4.85 -0.46
CA GLY A 37 16.30 5.68 0.63
C GLY A 37 14.93 6.29 0.34
N ALA A 38 14.70 6.77 -0.88
CA ALA A 38 13.41 7.31 -1.30
C ALA A 38 12.37 6.19 -1.42
N ALA A 39 12.74 5.04 -1.98
CA ALA A 39 11.87 3.87 -2.04
C ALA A 39 11.42 3.42 -0.66
N LYS A 40 12.34 3.37 0.33
CA LYS A 40 11.99 3.06 1.72
C LYS A 40 10.94 4.02 2.27
N GLY A 41 11.13 5.33 2.08
CA GLY A 41 10.17 6.34 2.53
C GLY A 41 8.77 6.13 1.94
N LEU A 42 8.69 5.82 0.65
CA LEU A 42 7.41 5.51 -0.02
C LEU A 42 6.77 4.24 0.52
N VAL A 43 7.54 3.16 0.73
CA VAL A 43 7.01 1.92 1.33
C VAL A 43 6.45 2.19 2.72
N TYR A 44 7.16 2.94 3.58
CA TYR A 44 6.64 3.29 4.91
C TYR A 44 5.34 4.08 4.84
N SER A 45 5.23 5.04 3.92
CA SER A 45 4.00 5.80 3.70
C SER A 45 2.84 4.87 3.31
N VAL A 46 3.07 3.94 2.39
CA VAL A 46 2.03 2.97 1.95
C VAL A 46 1.61 2.06 3.11
N MET A 47 2.56 1.59 3.91
CA MET A 47 2.26 0.76 5.09
C MET A 47 1.43 1.51 6.13
N GLU A 48 1.71 2.79 6.36
CA GLU A 48 0.93 3.64 7.26
C GLU A 48 -0.50 3.81 6.74
N THR A 49 -0.67 4.14 5.46
CA THR A 49 -1.99 4.24 4.82
C THR A 49 -2.77 2.92 4.95
N LEU A 50 -2.16 1.78 4.62
CA LEU A 50 -2.79 0.46 4.77
C LEU A 50 -3.18 0.18 6.22
N GLY A 51 -2.32 0.53 7.18
CA GLY A 51 -2.62 0.40 8.61
C GLY A 51 -3.82 1.22 9.05
N THR A 52 -3.95 2.47 8.57
CA THR A 52 -5.12 3.32 8.81
C THR A 52 -6.38 2.70 8.22
N LEU A 53 -6.33 2.19 6.99
CA LEU A 53 -7.48 1.57 6.32
C LEU A 53 -7.94 0.30 7.04
N ILE A 54 -7.02 -0.61 7.36
CA ILE A 54 -7.32 -1.86 8.08
C ILE A 54 -7.86 -1.56 9.49
N GLY A 55 -7.39 -0.47 10.12
CA GLY A 55 -7.86 -0.01 11.42
C GLY A 55 -9.30 0.52 11.44
N ASP A 56 -9.87 0.82 10.27
CA ASP A 56 -11.24 1.30 10.16
C ASP A 56 -12.25 0.19 10.50
N PRO A 57 -13.17 0.40 11.47
CA PRO A 57 -14.12 -0.63 11.90
C PRO A 57 -15.26 -0.84 10.88
N ASP A 58 -15.54 0.15 10.04
CA ASP A 58 -16.57 0.09 9.01
C ASP A 58 -16.06 -0.55 7.70
N LEU A 59 -14.77 -0.86 7.63
CA LEU A 59 -14.15 -1.48 6.47
C LEU A 59 -14.74 -2.88 6.17
N PRO A 60 -15.26 -3.12 4.94
CA PRO A 60 -15.75 -4.42 4.52
C PRO A 60 -14.69 -5.52 4.59
N GLU A 61 -15.08 -6.74 4.99
CA GLU A 61 -14.15 -7.87 5.17
C GLU A 61 -13.34 -8.20 3.92
N HIS A 62 -13.93 -8.11 2.72
CA HIS A 62 -13.23 -8.37 1.46
C HIS A 62 -12.16 -7.32 1.16
N ALA A 63 -12.42 -6.05 1.47
CA ALA A 63 -11.45 -4.96 1.31
C ALA A 63 -10.35 -5.04 2.39
N ARG A 64 -10.73 -5.39 3.63
CA ARG A 64 -9.80 -5.66 4.74
C ARG A 64 -8.78 -6.73 4.37
N SER A 65 -9.24 -7.88 3.91
CA SER A 65 -8.35 -8.97 3.48
C SER A 65 -7.42 -8.54 2.34
N GLY A 66 -7.91 -7.74 1.40
CA GLY A 66 -7.09 -7.15 0.33
C GLY A 66 -5.97 -6.25 0.88
N TYR A 67 -6.31 -5.28 1.74
CA TYR A 67 -5.32 -4.39 2.35
C TYR A 67 -4.35 -5.12 3.28
N GLU A 68 -4.78 -6.15 4.00
CA GLU A 68 -3.90 -7.00 4.81
C GLU A 68 -2.86 -7.73 3.94
N GLY A 69 -3.27 -8.28 2.79
CA GLY A 69 -2.34 -8.88 1.82
C GLY A 69 -1.36 -7.87 1.20
N LEU A 70 -1.83 -6.65 0.94
CA LEU A 70 -0.97 -5.56 0.47
C LEU A 70 0.02 -5.11 1.54
N LEU A 71 -0.40 -5.11 2.81
CA LEU A 71 0.46 -4.75 3.93
C LEU A 71 1.58 -5.80 4.10
N GLU A 72 1.27 -7.08 3.88
CA GLU A 72 2.29 -8.13 3.82
C GLU A 72 3.27 -7.90 2.67
N THR A 73 2.77 -7.66 1.46
CA THR A 73 3.59 -7.36 0.28
C THR A 73 4.53 -6.16 0.53
N ALA A 74 4.00 -5.09 1.13
CA ALA A 74 4.79 -3.90 1.50
C ALA A 74 5.86 -4.23 2.55
N ARG A 75 5.58 -5.11 3.52
CA ARG A 75 6.56 -5.58 4.52
C ARG A 75 7.69 -6.37 3.87
N GLU A 76 7.37 -7.23 2.92
CA GLU A 76 8.37 -7.99 2.17
C GLU A 76 9.26 -7.06 1.34
N LEU A 77 8.67 -6.10 0.62
CA LEU A 77 9.43 -5.12 -0.15
C LEU A 77 10.35 -4.30 0.75
N ARG A 78 9.87 -3.84 1.91
CA ARG A 78 10.69 -3.17 2.93
C ARG A 78 11.86 -4.04 3.37
N ALA A 79 11.61 -5.31 3.71
CA ALA A 79 12.66 -6.22 4.15
C ALA A 79 13.74 -6.42 3.07
N ARG A 80 13.36 -6.50 1.80
CA ARG A 80 14.30 -6.55 0.67
C ARG A 80 15.14 -5.28 0.56
N LEU A 81 14.52 -4.09 0.70
CA LEU A 81 15.22 -2.80 0.68
C LEU A 81 16.18 -2.62 1.87
N GLU A 82 15.85 -3.20 3.02
CA GLU A 82 16.71 -3.18 4.20
C GLU A 82 17.86 -4.18 4.11
N GLY A 83 17.60 -5.40 3.60
CA GLY A 83 18.62 -6.43 3.41
C GLY A 83 19.55 -6.18 2.22
N GLY A 84 19.14 -5.40 1.22
CA GLY A 84 19.93 -5.06 0.03
C GLY A 84 20.85 -3.83 0.19
N GLY A 85 20.83 -3.14 1.34
CA GLY A 85 21.66 -1.96 1.60
C GLY A 85 23.04 -2.26 2.20
N ASP A 86 23.35 -3.52 2.47
CA ASP A 86 24.63 -4.01 2.97
C ASP A 86 25.33 -4.82 1.86
N ARG A 87 25.79 -4.14 0.81
CA ARG A 87 26.71 -4.71 -0.18
C ARG A 87 27.50 -3.63 -0.91
#